data_AF-A0A3D3B538-F1
#
_entry.id   AF-A0A3D3B538-F1
#
_cell.length_a   1.000
_cell.length_b   1.000
_cell.length_c   1.000
_cell.angle_alpha   90.00
_cell.angle_beta   90.00
_cell.angle_gamma   90.00
#
_symmetry.space_group_name_H-M   'P 1'
#
loop_
_entity.id
_entity.type
_entity.pdbx_description
1 polymer ?
#
loop_
_entity_poly.entity_id
_entity_poly.type
_entity_poly.pdbx_seq_one_letter_code
_entity_poly.pdbx_strand_id
1 'polypeptide(L)'
;MDSITAKGATKAGKKIEAGGLALTERASIDLGLFDMLHRSYRETTIDRDTLYLFKAGSPVFMLEAPDGSRYVMQAYAQIVDKTLSYNDLPALSARLKLPSGWRYTTMVPEKDLVAGAEGKATVVQDDLENTYQKLD
;
A
#
# COMPACT_ATOMS: atom_id res chain seq x y z
N MET A 1 -3.60 -8.74 0.55
CA MET A 1 -2.38 -9.13 -0.20
C MET A 1 -2.07 -10.58 0.13
N ASP A 2 -1.89 -11.42 -0.89
CA ASP A 2 -1.60 -12.85 -0.70
C ASP A 2 -0.10 -13.16 -0.72
N SER A 3 0.68 -12.43 -1.53
CA SER A 3 2.14 -12.56 -1.53
C SER A 3 2.85 -11.30 -2.01
N ILE A 4 4.11 -11.18 -1.59
CA ILE A 4 5.09 -10.19 -2.04
C ILE A 4 6.21 -10.96 -2.74
N THR A 5 6.66 -10.50 -3.90
CA THR A 5 7.88 -11.00 -4.53
C THR A 5 8.78 -9.82 -4.90
N ALA A 6 9.97 -9.77 -4.30
CA ALA A 6 11.00 -8.79 -4.67
C ALA A 6 11.61 -9.16 -6.03
N LYS A 7 11.88 -8.15 -6.86
CA LYS A 7 12.53 -8.27 -8.16
C LYS A 7 13.79 -7.38 -8.22
N GLY A 8 14.58 -7.50 -9.27
CA GLY A 8 15.70 -6.57 -9.54
C GLY A 8 16.78 -6.51 -8.44
N ALA A 9 17.34 -5.32 -8.22
CA ALA A 9 18.46 -5.09 -7.30
C ALA A 9 18.12 -5.41 -5.82
N THR A 10 16.84 -5.43 -5.47
CA THR A 10 16.35 -5.74 -4.11
C THR A 10 16.25 -7.25 -3.82
N LYS A 11 16.54 -8.10 -4.82
CA LYS A 11 16.57 -9.57 -4.66
C LYS A 11 17.69 -10.03 -3.70
N ALA A 12 18.79 -9.28 -3.63
CA ALA A 12 20.01 -9.61 -2.86
C ALA A 12 20.10 -8.90 -1.48
N GLY A 13 19.01 -8.29 -1.01
CA GLY A 13 18.95 -7.35 0.12
C GLY A 13 19.90 -7.64 1.29
N LYS A 14 20.55 -6.58 1.77
CA LYS A 14 21.40 -6.61 2.96
C LYS A 14 20.60 -7.17 4.14
N LYS A 15 21.16 -8.18 4.80
CA LYS A 15 20.59 -8.68 6.06
C LYS A 15 21.06 -7.78 7.18
N ILE A 16 20.11 -7.25 7.95
CA ILE A 16 20.38 -6.51 9.18
C ILE A 16 19.63 -7.18 10.32
N GLU A 17 20.19 -7.13 11.52
CA GLU A 17 19.55 -7.67 12.72
C GLU A 17 19.02 -6.51 13.54
N ALA A 18 17.72 -6.52 13.84
CA ALA A 18 17.11 -5.53 14.73
C ALA A 18 16.17 -6.25 15.70
N GLY A 19 16.41 -6.06 17.00
CA GLY A 19 15.59 -6.69 18.04
C GLY A 19 15.54 -8.23 18.00
N GLY A 20 16.59 -8.88 17.48
CA GLY A 20 16.67 -10.34 17.33
C GLY A 20 15.94 -10.91 16.10
N LEU A 21 15.42 -10.04 15.23
CA LEU A 21 14.82 -10.43 13.95
C LEU A 21 15.81 -10.18 12.81
N ALA A 22 16.03 -11.21 11.99
CA ALA A 22 16.77 -11.08 10.74
C ALA A 22 15.89 -10.37 9.71
N LEU A 23 16.17 -9.09 9.46
CA LEU A 23 15.50 -8.29 8.45
C LEU A 23 16.31 -8.38 7.14
N THR A 24 15.63 -8.56 6.02
CA THR A 24 16.24 -8.41 4.70
C THR A 24 15.73 -7.10 4.12
N GLU A 25 16.64 -6.20 3.73
CA GLU A 25 16.26 -4.96 3.07
C GLU A 25 15.49 -5.28 1.77
N ARG A 26 14.29 -4.71 1.63
CA ARG A 26 13.43 -4.89 0.45
C ARG A 26 13.15 -3.59 -0.32
N ALA A 27 13.37 -2.45 0.31
CA ALA A 27 13.29 -1.12 -0.29
C ALA A 27 13.99 -0.12 0.65
N SER A 28 14.44 1.00 0.10
CA SER A 28 14.95 2.15 0.84
C SER A 28 14.14 3.39 0.44
N ILE A 29 13.84 4.25 1.41
CA ILE A 29 13.14 5.53 1.18
C ILE A 29 14.06 6.64 1.69
N ASP A 30 14.48 7.53 0.79
CA ASP A 30 15.16 8.76 1.18
C ASP A 30 14.12 9.76 1.68
N LEU A 31 14.08 9.99 2.99
CA LEU A 31 13.14 10.91 3.62
C LEU A 31 13.82 12.26 3.89
N GLY A 32 13.33 13.33 3.28
CA GLY A 32 13.66 14.70 3.64
C GLY A 32 12.81 15.23 4.80
N LEU A 33 13.23 16.34 5.41
CA LEU A 33 12.50 16.98 6.52
C LEU A 33 11.05 17.36 6.15
N PHE A 34 10.80 17.68 4.87
CA PHE A 34 9.46 17.98 4.36
C PHE A 34 8.62 16.72 4.08
N ASP A 35 9.25 15.55 3.89
CA ASP A 35 8.55 14.27 3.75
C ASP A 35 8.01 13.77 5.09
N MET A 36 8.53 14.30 6.20
CA MET A 36 7.96 14.09 7.54
C MET A 36 6.64 14.86 7.75
N LEU A 37 6.30 15.84 6.91
CA LEU A 37 4.97 16.46 6.89
C LEU A 37 4.01 15.54 6.15
N HIS A 38 3.67 14.43 6.81
CA HIS A 38 2.76 13.42 6.30
C HIS A 38 1.42 14.04 5.93
N ARG A 39 0.99 13.87 4.68
CA ARG A 39 -0.34 14.27 4.21
C ARG A 39 -1.01 13.07 3.56
N SER A 40 -2.09 12.60 4.19
CA SER A 40 -2.94 11.57 3.63
C SER A 40 -3.46 11.97 2.24
N TYR A 41 -3.70 10.98 1.39
CA TYR A 41 -4.21 11.13 0.03
C TYR A 41 -3.27 11.89 -0.92
N ARG A 42 -1.97 11.84 -0.65
CA ARG A 42 -0.91 12.34 -1.53
C ARG A 42 -0.08 11.17 -2.05
N GLU A 43 0.20 11.18 -3.35
CA GLU A 43 1.11 10.22 -3.96
C GLU A 43 2.55 10.48 -3.52
N THR A 44 3.23 9.40 -3.16
CA THR A 44 4.68 9.35 -2.92
C THR A 44 5.26 8.28 -3.84
N THR A 45 6.30 8.65 -4.59
CA THR A 45 7.04 7.69 -5.42
C THR A 45 8.27 7.21 -4.67
N ILE A 46 8.45 5.90 -4.61
CA ILE A 46 9.61 5.24 -3.99
C ILE A 46 10.31 4.34 -5.00
N ASP A 47 11.63 4.24 -4.90
CA ASP A 47 12.40 3.31 -5.73
C ASP A 47 12.19 1.88 -5.22
N ARG A 48 11.51 1.06 -6.02
CA ARG A 48 11.07 -0.27 -5.60
C ARG A 48 10.83 -1.21 -6.77
N ASP A 49 11.37 -2.42 -6.65
CA ASP A 49 11.11 -3.55 -7.54
C ASP A 49 10.30 -4.63 -6.81
N THR A 50 8.97 -4.62 -6.95
CA THR A 50 8.09 -5.55 -6.24
C THR A 50 6.87 -5.94 -7.04
N LEU A 51 6.44 -7.19 -6.89
CA LEU A 51 5.10 -7.64 -7.27
C LEU A 51 4.27 -7.93 -6.02
N TYR A 52 3.13 -7.27 -5.93
CA TYR A 52 2.06 -7.60 -5.00
C TYR A 52 0.99 -8.40 -5.72
N LEU A 53 0.76 -9.63 -5.26
CA LEU A 53 -0.29 -10.50 -5.81
C LEU A 53 -1.51 -10.48 -4.91
N PHE A 54 -2.68 -10.29 -5.52
CA PHE A 54 -3.98 -10.44 -4.92
C PHE A 54 -4.74 -11.49 -5.74
N LYS A 55 -5.06 -12.62 -5.11
CA LYS A 55 -5.68 -13.75 -5.81
C LYS A 55 -7.12 -13.46 -6.17
N ALA A 56 -7.56 -14.01 -7.30
CA ALA A 56 -8.97 -14.04 -7.68
C ALA A 56 -9.83 -14.62 -6.55
N GLY A 57 -11.06 -14.11 -6.41
CA GLY A 57 -12.05 -14.63 -5.46
C GLY A 57 -11.94 -14.13 -4.02
N SER A 58 -10.90 -13.34 -3.69
CA SER A 58 -10.77 -12.67 -2.39
C SER A 58 -11.05 -11.18 -2.51
N PRO A 59 -11.68 -10.53 -1.51
CA PRO A 59 -11.92 -9.10 -1.57
C PRO A 59 -10.61 -8.31 -1.54
N VAL A 60 -10.54 -7.30 -2.40
CA VAL A 60 -9.53 -6.25 -2.40
C VAL A 60 -10.19 -4.91 -2.08
N PHE A 61 -9.43 -4.05 -1.43
CA PHE A 61 -9.86 -2.74 -0.98
C PHE A 61 -9.09 -1.68 -1.74
N MET A 62 -9.78 -0.66 -2.21
CA MET A 62 -9.22 0.28 -3.17
C MET A 62 -9.58 1.73 -2.86
N LEU A 63 -8.68 2.61 -3.25
CA LEU A 63 -8.95 4.04 -3.41
C LEU A 63 -9.03 4.37 -4.90
N GLU A 64 -9.95 5.25 -5.25
CA GLU A 64 -10.08 5.84 -6.58
C GLU A 64 -9.99 7.35 -6.44
N ALA A 65 -8.99 7.95 -7.10
CA ALA A 65 -8.82 9.39 -7.15
C ALA A 65 -9.74 10.02 -8.21
N PRO A 66 -10.02 11.33 -8.11
CA PRO A 66 -10.90 12.03 -9.06
C PRO A 66 -10.38 12.03 -10.51
N ASP A 67 -9.09 11.82 -10.74
CA ASP A 67 -8.47 11.69 -12.05
C ASP A 67 -8.64 10.28 -12.67
N GLY A 68 -9.27 9.35 -11.95
CA GLY A 68 -9.42 7.95 -12.34
C GLY A 68 -8.27 7.03 -11.92
N SER A 69 -7.22 7.55 -11.28
CA SER A 69 -6.14 6.73 -10.73
C SER A 69 -6.69 5.79 -9.65
N ARG A 70 -6.29 4.51 -9.70
CA ARG A 70 -6.73 3.47 -8.77
C ARG A 70 -5.57 2.96 -7.93
N TYR A 71 -5.82 2.70 -6.66
CA TYR A 71 -4.81 2.23 -5.71
C TYR A 71 -5.37 1.05 -4.92
N VAL A 72 -4.65 -0.06 -4.86
CA VAL A 72 -5.04 -1.25 -4.09
C VAL A 72 -4.36 -1.24 -2.72
N MET A 73 -5.11 -1.58 -1.67
CA MET A 73 -4.60 -1.64 -0.30
C MET A 73 -3.53 -2.72 -0.18
N GLN A 74 -2.30 -2.26 0.07
CA GLN A 74 -1.15 -3.09 0.32
C GLN A 74 -1.13 -3.58 1.77
N ALA A 75 -1.45 -2.67 2.71
CA ALA A 75 -1.44 -2.94 4.13
C ALA A 75 -2.44 -2.02 4.86
N TYR A 76 -3.19 -2.57 5.82
CA TYR A 76 -3.90 -1.76 6.81
C TYR A 76 -3.01 -1.57 8.05
N ALA A 77 -3.20 -0.46 8.75
CA ALA A 77 -2.38 -0.05 9.88
C ALA A 77 -3.23 0.11 11.14
N GLN A 78 -2.65 -0.26 12.27
CA GLN A 78 -3.21 0.00 13.60
C GLN A 78 -2.51 1.17 14.28
N ILE A 79 -1.97 2.13 13.51
CA ILE A 79 -1.19 3.24 14.08
C ILE A 79 -2.14 4.27 14.70
N VAL A 80 -3.11 4.76 13.92
CA VAL A 80 -4.13 5.73 14.34
C VAL A 80 -5.28 5.03 15.07
N ASP A 81 -5.82 3.95 14.50
CA ASP A 81 -6.84 3.12 15.13
C ASP A 81 -6.30 1.75 15.54
N LYS A 82 -6.07 1.57 16.84
CA LYS A 82 -5.54 0.32 17.43
C LYS A 82 -6.49 -0.86 17.31
N THR A 83 -7.77 -0.61 17.02
CA THR A 83 -8.81 -1.64 16.95
C THR A 83 -9.13 -2.09 15.52
N LEU A 84 -8.59 -1.40 14.50
CA LEU A 84 -8.86 -1.71 13.10
C LEU A 84 -8.49 -3.16 12.79
N SER A 85 -9.44 -3.91 12.23
CA SER A 85 -9.27 -5.30 11.82
C SER A 85 -9.61 -5.49 10.35
N TYR A 86 -9.21 -6.63 9.80
CA TYR A 86 -9.55 -6.99 8.42
C TYR A 86 -11.07 -7.01 8.15
N ASN A 87 -11.87 -7.40 9.15
CA ASN A 87 -13.33 -7.49 9.02
C ASN A 87 -14.00 -6.12 8.91
N ASP A 88 -13.31 -5.05 9.30
CA ASP A 88 -13.81 -3.68 9.21
C ASP A 88 -13.57 -3.06 7.83
N LEU A 89 -12.63 -3.62 7.05
CA LEU A 89 -12.21 -3.06 5.76
C LEU A 89 -13.37 -2.91 4.75
N PRO A 90 -14.32 -3.85 4.61
CA PRO A 90 -15.45 -3.67 3.70
C PRO A 90 -16.31 -2.42 3.98
N ALA A 91 -16.34 -1.94 5.23
CA ALA A 91 -17.09 -0.77 5.66
C ALA A 91 -16.20 0.46 5.97
N LEU A 92 -14.92 0.41 5.60
CA LEU A 92 -13.93 1.41 6.00
C LEU A 92 -14.25 2.81 5.48
N SER A 93 -14.96 2.92 4.35
CA SER A 93 -15.38 4.19 3.76
C SER A 93 -16.12 5.10 4.73
N ALA A 94 -16.88 4.54 5.68
CA ALA A 94 -17.60 5.30 6.70
C ALA A 94 -16.68 5.94 7.76
N ARG A 95 -15.42 5.51 7.83
CA ARG A 95 -14.42 5.94 8.81
C ARG A 95 -13.37 6.87 8.21
N LEU A 96 -13.14 6.78 6.90
CA LEU A 96 -12.15 7.58 6.19
C LEU A 96 -12.63 9.00 5.96
N LYS A 97 -11.73 9.97 6.13
CA LYS A 97 -11.93 11.37 5.74
C LYS A 97 -11.47 11.58 4.29
N LEU A 98 -12.22 11.01 3.35
CA LEU A 98 -11.90 11.09 1.93
C LEU A 98 -11.94 12.55 1.42
N PRO A 99 -10.90 13.03 0.72
CA PRO A 99 -10.96 14.32 0.03
C PRO A 99 -12.01 14.32 -1.07
N SER A 100 -12.42 15.51 -1.51
CA SER A 100 -13.42 15.65 -2.57
C SER A 100 -13.05 14.86 -3.82
N GLY A 101 -13.99 14.04 -4.31
CA GLY A 101 -13.84 13.22 -5.51
C GLY A 101 -13.12 11.89 -5.31
N TRP A 102 -12.50 11.66 -4.15
CA TRP A 102 -11.96 10.34 -3.81
C TRP A 102 -13.08 9.38 -3.42
N ARG A 103 -12.91 8.10 -3.77
CA ARG A 103 -13.81 7.03 -3.37
C ARG A 103 -13.01 5.88 -2.77
N TYR A 104 -13.61 5.23 -1.79
CA TYR A 104 -13.16 3.94 -1.30
C TYR A 104 -14.11 2.85 -1.83
N THR A 105 -13.54 1.83 -2.47
CA THR A 105 -14.30 0.72 -3.06
C THR A 105 -13.78 -0.62 -2.58
N THR A 106 -14.68 -1.60 -2.51
CA THR A 106 -14.33 -3.01 -2.30
C THR A 106 -14.74 -3.77 -3.54
N MET A 107 -13.87 -4.63 -4.06
CA MET A 107 -14.20 -5.50 -5.17
C MET A 107 -13.61 -6.89 -4.96
N VAL A 108 -14.23 -7.90 -5.58
CA VAL A 108 -13.68 -9.25 -5.66
C VAL A 108 -13.21 -9.44 -7.11
N PRO A 109 -11.91 -9.56 -7.37
CA PRO A 109 -11.43 -9.67 -8.74
C PRO A 109 -11.69 -11.09 -9.27
N GLU A 110 -12.14 -11.18 -10.52
CA GLU A 110 -12.38 -12.48 -11.20
C GLU A 110 -11.07 -13.17 -11.62
N LYS A 111 -9.98 -12.41 -11.71
CA LYS A 111 -8.63 -12.86 -12.04
C LYS A 111 -7.65 -12.29 -11.04
N ASP A 112 -6.48 -12.91 -10.92
CA ASP A 112 -5.41 -12.38 -10.08
C ASP A 112 -5.10 -10.92 -10.46
N LEU A 113 -5.11 -10.06 -9.46
CA LEU A 113 -4.74 -8.66 -9.57
C LEU A 113 -3.28 -8.53 -9.14
N VAL A 114 -2.48 -7.88 -9.97
CA VAL A 114 -1.06 -7.65 -9.71
C VAL A 114 -0.81 -6.16 -9.62
N ALA A 115 -0.29 -5.72 -8.48
CA ALA A 115 0.28 -4.38 -8.32
C ALA A 115 1.80 -4.48 -8.46
N GLY A 116 2.29 -4.19 -9.66
CA GLY A 116 3.71 -4.22 -10.01
C GLY A 116 4.40 -2.89 -9.76
N ALA A 117 5.70 -2.95 -9.50
CA ALA A 117 6.60 -1.82 -9.53
C ALA A 117 7.92 -2.29 -10.16
N GLU A 118 8.32 -1.66 -11.26
CA GLU A 118 9.58 -1.88 -11.97
C GLU A 118 10.41 -0.60 -11.87
N GLY A 119 11.36 -0.57 -10.93
CA GLY A 119 12.17 0.59 -10.59
C GLY A 119 11.46 1.61 -9.69
N LYS A 120 10.15 1.87 -9.88
CA LYS A 120 9.38 2.84 -9.09
C LYS A 120 7.99 2.34 -8.73
N ALA A 121 7.59 2.55 -7.48
CA ALA A 121 6.23 2.36 -7.01
C ALA A 121 5.63 3.69 -6.57
N THR A 122 4.36 3.92 -6.92
CA THR A 122 3.59 5.06 -6.40
C THR A 122 2.65 4.57 -5.32
N VAL A 123 2.74 5.15 -4.13
CA VAL A 123 1.92 4.79 -2.97
C VAL A 123 1.15 6.00 -2.44
N VAL A 124 0.01 5.73 -1.81
CA VAL A 124 -0.82 6.70 -1.11
C VAL A 124 -1.15 6.14 0.27
N GLN A 125 -1.24 6.99 1.28
CA GLN A 125 -1.75 6.63 2.60
C GLN A 125 -3.05 7.37 2.91
N ASP A 126 -3.99 6.70 3.57
CA ASP A 126 -5.21 7.35 4.05
C ASP A 126 -5.01 8.02 5.43
N ASP A 127 -6.08 8.55 6.02
CA ASP A 127 -6.04 9.21 7.33
C ASP A 127 -5.93 8.26 8.54
N LEU A 128 -5.96 6.95 8.29
CA LEU A 128 -5.64 5.92 9.29
C LEU A 128 -4.24 5.32 9.10
N GLU A 129 -3.47 5.86 8.15
CA GLU A 129 -2.14 5.39 7.73
C GLU A 129 -2.14 4.02 7.03
N ASN A 130 -3.30 3.55 6.51
CA ASN A 130 -3.30 2.39 5.63
C ASN A 130 -2.60 2.75 4.32
N THR A 131 -1.81 1.83 3.78
CA THR A 131 -0.98 2.06 2.59
C THR A 131 -1.59 1.37 1.37
N TYR A 132 -1.69 2.12 0.27
CA TYR A 132 -2.21 1.67 -1.01
C TYR A 132 -1.13 1.85 -2.08
N GLN A 133 -1.01 0.90 -2.99
CA GLN A 133 -0.15 1.01 -4.17
C GLN A 133 -1.00 1.30 -5.41
N LYS A 134 -0.53 2.23 -6.25
CA LYS A 134 -1.15 2.54 -7.54
C LYS A 134 -1.16 1.31 -8.45
N LEU A 135 -2.27 1.08 -9.12
CA LEU A 135 -2.41 0.09 -10.18
C LEU A 135 -2.05 0.73 -11.52
N ASP A 136 -1.33 -0.02 -12.36
CA ASP A 136 -1.04 0.34 -13.75
C ASP A 136 -2.26 0.12 -14.67
#